data_AF-A0A3B1CFA5-F1
#
_entry.id   AF-A0A3B1CFA5-F1
#
_cell.length_a   1.000
_cell.length_b   1.000
_cell.length_c   1.000
_cell.angle_alpha   90.00
_cell.angle_beta   90.00
_cell.angle_gamma   90.00
#
_symmetry.space_group_name_H-M   'P 1'
#
loop_
_entity.id
_entity.type
_entity.pdbx_description
1 polymer ?
#
loop_
_entity_poly.entity_id
_entity_poly.type
_entity_poly.pdbx_seq_one_letter_code
_entity_poly.pdbx_strand_id
1 'polypeptide(L)'
;MIEELIRKNRSCRRFYQDEAVTEETLKGLVNLARLSASAGNLQPLKYILSTDTEKNDKIFSCLTWAGYLQNWPGPPEGERPS
;
A
#
# COMPACT_ATOMS: atom_id res chain seq x y z
N MET A 1 -22.77 4.63 2.74
CA MET A 1 -22.32 5.96 3.25
C MET A 1 -21.02 5.80 4.04
N ILE A 2 -20.30 6.87 4.40
CA ILE A 2 -18.92 6.87 4.95
C ILE A 2 -18.60 5.74 5.95
N GLU A 3 -19.49 5.40 6.87
CA GLU A 3 -19.32 4.28 7.81
C GLU A 3 -18.98 2.94 7.11
N GLU A 4 -19.64 2.64 6.01
CA GLU A 4 -19.41 1.42 5.23
C GLU A 4 -18.00 1.38 4.65
N LEU A 5 -17.49 2.51 4.15
CA LEU A 5 -16.12 2.62 3.65
C LEU A 5 -15.11 2.40 4.79
N ILE A 6 -15.39 2.95 5.97
CA ILE A 6 -14.54 2.75 7.16
C ILE A 6 -14.53 1.27 7.57
N ARG A 7 -15.69 0.60 7.58
CA ARG A 7 -15.78 -0.84 7.91
C ARG A 7 -15.02 -1.72 6.91
N LYS A 8 -15.06 -1.37 5.63
CA LYS A 8 -14.36 -2.10 4.55
C LYS A 8 -12.85 -1.84 4.54
N ASN A 9 -12.38 -0.72 5.08
CA ASN A 9 -10.95 -0.38 5.14
C ASN A 9 -10.23 -1.20 6.23
N ARG A 10 -9.84 -2.43 5.88
CA ARG A 10 -9.05 -3.33 6.73
C ARG A 10 -7.66 -3.50 6.16
N SER A 11 -6.67 -3.69 7.03
CA SER A 11 -5.32 -4.06 6.60
C SER A 11 -5.32 -5.43 5.92
N CYS A 12 -5.25 -5.43 4.59
CA CYS A 12 -5.02 -6.63 3.79
C CYS A 12 -3.52 -6.97 3.74
N ARG A 13 -3.18 -8.25 3.72
CA ARG A 13 -1.78 -8.74 3.65
C ARG A 13 -1.58 -9.88 2.65
N ARG A 14 -2.59 -10.10 1.80
CA ARG A 14 -2.61 -11.03 0.67
C ARG A 14 -3.33 -10.32 -0.46
N PHE A 15 -2.80 -10.42 -1.66
CA PHE A 15 -3.22 -9.69 -2.84
C PHE A 15 -3.26 -10.63 -4.04
N TYR A 16 -3.86 -10.20 -5.14
CA TYR A 16 -3.68 -10.87 -6.42
C TYR A 16 -2.44 -10.24 -7.05
N GLN A 17 -1.29 -10.92 -7.01
CA GLN A 17 -0.01 -10.34 -7.43
C GLN A 17 0.01 -10.00 -8.94
N ASP A 18 -0.82 -10.67 -9.72
CA ASP A 18 -1.01 -10.47 -11.16
C ASP A 18 -1.92 -9.28 -11.51
N GLU A 19 -2.63 -8.71 -10.53
CA GLU A 19 -3.50 -7.55 -10.72
C GLU A 19 -2.73 -6.24 -10.50
N ALA A 20 -2.08 -5.75 -11.57
CA ALA A 20 -1.24 -4.56 -11.50
C ALA A 20 -2.00 -3.28 -11.10
N VAL A 21 -1.45 -2.56 -10.12
CA VAL A 21 -1.90 -1.19 -9.80
C VAL A 21 -1.25 -0.19 -10.76
N THR A 22 -2.08 0.51 -11.53
CA THR A 22 -1.58 1.49 -12.50
C THR A 22 -0.96 2.73 -11.82
N GLU A 23 -0.01 3.36 -12.51
CA GLU A 23 0.57 4.63 -12.04
C GLU A 23 -0.50 5.73 -11.89
N GLU A 24 -1.50 5.74 -12.77
CA GLU A 24 -2.67 6.64 -12.71
C GLU A 24 -3.42 6.46 -11.39
N THR A 25 -3.69 5.22 -10.99
CA THR A 25 -4.33 4.89 -9.70
C THR A 25 -3.49 5.43 -8.54
N LEU A 26 -2.18 5.22 -8.55
CA LEU A 26 -1.30 5.71 -7.48
C LEU A 26 -1.25 7.24 -7.41
N LYS A 27 -1.22 7.93 -8.56
CA LYS A 27 -1.32 9.39 -8.63
C LYS A 27 -2.64 9.90 -8.05
N GLY A 28 -3.74 9.22 -8.35
CA GLY A 28 -5.05 9.50 -7.76
C GLY A 28 -5.03 9.37 -6.23
N LEU A 29 -4.44 8.30 -5.69
CA LEU A 29 -4.30 8.10 -4.25
C LEU A 29 -3.42 9.17 -3.58
N VAL A 30 -2.29 9.53 -4.19
CA VAL A 30 -1.43 10.63 -3.70
C VAL A 30 -2.17 11.96 -3.73
N ASN A 31 -2.98 12.21 -4.76
CA ASN A 31 -3.81 13.40 -4.84
C ASN A 31 -4.82 13.48 -3.69
N LEU A 32 -5.43 12.36 -3.29
CA LEU A 32 -6.30 12.32 -2.11
C LEU A 32 -5.49 12.56 -0.82
N ALA A 33 -4.34 11.92 -0.67
CA ALA A 33 -3.52 12.02 0.53
C ALA A 33 -3.00 13.45 0.78
N ARG A 34 -2.50 14.13 -0.26
CA ARG A 34 -1.97 15.51 -0.15
C ARG A 34 -3.01 16.56 0.23
N LEU A 35 -4.31 16.26 0.08
CA LEU A 35 -5.41 17.14 0.47
C LEU A 35 -5.79 17.00 1.95
N SER A 36 -5.17 16.06 2.67
CA SER A 36 -5.39 15.87 4.10
C SER A 36 -4.83 17.03 4.92
N ALA A 37 -5.40 17.26 6.10
CA ALA A 37 -4.90 18.27 7.03
C ALA A 37 -3.42 18.02 7.38
N SER A 38 -2.64 19.10 7.44
CA SER A 38 -1.24 19.09 7.81
C SER A 38 -1.00 20.14 8.88
N ALA A 39 -0.19 19.83 9.89
CA ALA A 39 0.24 20.80 10.89
C ALA A 39 0.88 22.02 10.19
N GLY A 40 0.40 23.23 10.53
CA GLY A 40 0.83 24.47 9.89
C GLY A 40 0.63 24.53 8.36
N ASN A 41 -0.20 23.65 7.78
CA ASN A 41 -0.35 23.44 6.35
C ASN A 41 0.96 23.17 5.58
N LEU A 42 1.99 22.67 6.26
CA LEU A 42 3.34 22.53 5.71
C LEU A 42 3.45 21.49 4.59
N GLN A 43 2.55 20.50 4.57
CA GLN A 43 2.53 19.42 3.58
C GLN A 43 3.93 18.77 3.39
N PRO A 44 4.57 18.30 4.49
CA PRO A 44 5.98 17.87 4.45
C PRO A 44 6.18 16.50 3.80
N LEU A 45 5.11 15.70 3.69
CA LEU A 45 5.19 14.34 3.17
C LEU A 45 5.58 14.33 1.68
N LYS A 46 6.48 13.42 1.33
CA LYS A 46 6.86 13.11 -0.06
C LYS A 46 6.50 11.67 -0.35
N TYR A 47 5.99 11.41 -1.54
CA TYR A 47 5.53 10.10 -1.97
C TYR A 47 6.41 9.62 -3.13
N ILE A 48 6.82 8.36 -3.08
CA ILE A 48 7.54 7.69 -4.17
C ILE A 48 6.58 6.66 -4.76
N LEU A 49 6.32 6.76 -6.06
CA LEU A 49 5.49 5.78 -6.76
C LEU A 49 6.34 4.58 -7.18
N SER A 50 5.75 3.39 -7.10
CA SER A 50 6.37 2.13 -7.49
C SER A 50 5.30 1.22 -8.10
N THR A 51 5.46 0.95 -9.39
CA THR A 51 4.59 0.05 -10.18
C THR A 51 5.42 -0.93 -11.01
N ASP A 52 6.75 -0.88 -10.83
CA ASP A 52 7.70 -1.73 -11.52
C ASP A 52 7.98 -2.97 -10.66
N THR A 53 7.92 -4.15 -11.28
CA THR A 53 8.07 -5.43 -10.57
C THR A 53 9.43 -5.55 -9.89
N GLU A 54 10.53 -5.15 -10.56
CA GLU A 54 11.88 -5.24 -9.97
C GLU A 54 12.01 -4.34 -8.74
N LYS A 55 11.48 -3.12 -8.81
CA LYS A 55 11.46 -2.20 -7.67
C LYS A 55 10.55 -2.70 -6.55
N ASN A 56 9.39 -3.28 -6.88
CA ASN A 56 8.46 -3.84 -5.91
C ASN A 56 9.06 -5.04 -5.17
N ASP A 57 9.79 -5.90 -5.86
CA ASP A 57 10.51 -7.03 -5.23
C ASP A 57 11.58 -6.54 -4.25
N LYS A 58 12.36 -5.51 -4.63
CA LYS A 58 13.35 -4.88 -3.74
C LYS A 58 12.67 -4.30 -2.49
N ILE A 59 11.57 -3.58 -2.65
CA ILE A 59 10.81 -3.03 -1.52
C ILE A 59 10.27 -4.17 -0.65
N PHE A 60 9.66 -5.19 -1.25
CA PHE A 60 9.06 -6.32 -0.54
C PHE A 60 10.07 -7.06 0.33
N SER A 61 11.32 -7.22 -0.14
CA SER A 61 12.40 -7.85 0.62
C SER A 61 12.74 -7.13 1.94
N CYS A 62 12.39 -5.85 2.04
CA CYS A 62 12.59 -5.02 3.23
C CYS A 62 11.39 -5.02 4.19
N LEU A 63 10.27 -5.64 3.83
CA LEU A 63 9.04 -5.62 4.61
C LEU A 63 8.95 -6.79 5.58
N THR A 64 8.41 -6.53 6.78
CA THR A 64 7.99 -7.56 7.73
C THR A 64 6.47 -7.59 7.83
N TRP A 65 5.91 -8.77 8.06
CA TRP A 65 4.46 -8.98 7.98
C TRP A 65 3.93 -9.62 9.26
N ALA A 66 2.76 -9.12 9.69
CA ALA A 66 1.94 -9.67 10.78
C ALA A 66 2.73 -10.23 11.98
N GLY A 67 3.44 -9.37 12.71
CA GLY A 67 4.41 -9.78 13.76
C GLY A 67 3.88 -10.68 14.90
N TYR A 68 2.58 -10.88 15.03
CA TYR A 68 2.01 -11.87 15.96
C TYR A 68 1.90 -13.29 15.38
N LEU A 69 1.92 -13.45 14.06
CA LEU A 69 1.83 -14.74 13.38
C LEU A 69 3.23 -15.35 13.21
N GLN A 70 3.70 -16.03 14.26
CA GLN A 70 5.07 -16.57 14.33
C GLN A 70 5.44 -17.52 13.16
N ASN A 71 4.46 -18.25 12.62
CA ASN A 71 4.67 -19.24 11.56
C ASN A 71 4.22 -18.77 10.18
N TRP A 72 4.10 -17.45 9.98
CA TRP A 72 3.70 -16.88 8.70
C TRP A 72 4.68 -15.76 8.30
N PRO A 73 5.62 -16.04 7.38
CA PRO A 73 6.67 -15.08 7.02
C PRO A 73 6.15 -13.88 6.20
N GLY A 74 4.91 -13.94 5.73
CA GLY A 74 4.31 -12.96 4.83
C GLY A 74 3.59 -13.65 3.67
N PRO A 75 3.01 -12.87 2.74
CA PRO A 75 2.36 -13.44 1.57
C PRO A 75 3.39 -14.17 0.68
N PRO A 76 3.13 -15.42 0.28
CA PRO A 76 3.97 -16.13 -0.68
C PRO A 76 3.88 -15.49 -2.07
N GLU A 77 4.74 -15.93 -2.99
CA GLU A 77 4.62 -15.59 -4.42
C GLU A 77 3.22 -15.96 -4.95
N GLY A 78 2.64 -15.10 -5.78
CA GLY A 78 1.24 -15.12 -6.19
C GLY A 78 0.31 -14.31 -5.28
N GLU A 79 0.66 -14.13 -4.00
CA GLU A 79 -0.13 -13.37 -3.02
C GLU A 79 0.49 -12.03 -2.61
N ARG A 80 1.67 -11.67 -3.16
CA ARG A 80 2.37 -10.43 -2.82
C ARG A 80 1.67 -9.21 -3.44
N PRO A 81 1.88 -8.00 -2.90
CA PRO A 81 1.45 -6.77 -3.58
C PRO A 81 2.05 -6.70 -5.00
N SER A 82 1.24 -6.30 -5.97
CA SER A 82 1.62 -6.07 -7.38
C SER A 82 2.45 -4.81 -7.56
#